data_AF-A0A832PN77-F1
#
_entry.id   AF-A0A832PN77-F1
#
_cell.length_a   1.000
_cell.length_b   1.000
_cell.length_c   1.000
_cell.angle_alpha   90.00
_cell.angle_beta   90.00
_cell.angle_gamma   90.00
#
_symmetry.space_group_name_H-M   'P 1'
#
loop_
_entity.id
_entity.type
_entity.pdbx_description
1 polymer ?
#
loop_
_entity_poly.entity_id
_entity_poly.type
_entity_poly.pdbx_seq_one_letter_code
_entity_poly.pdbx_strand_id
1 'polypeptide(L)'
;MPNVKIYADDSLAAAPVAALRAALPALRDLLCHRFGVGPDACQIALVPVAGLPDQPPVNVELLILPRPDRTPEAVGAVAAAVRDLAARAAGVRVAVRVEQLDPQTYLALK
;
A
#
# COMPACT_ATOMS: atom_id res chain seq x y z
N MET A 1 9.76 8.36 0.78
CA MET A 1 8.42 8.74 0.31
C MET A 1 7.76 7.49 -0.26
N PRO A 2 6.86 6.84 0.49
CA PRO A 2 5.91 5.88 -0.05
C PRO A 2 4.57 6.55 -0.39
N ASN A 3 4.11 6.37 -1.62
CA ASN A 3 2.76 6.74 -2.06
C ASN A 3 1.97 5.45 -2.27
N VAL A 4 0.90 5.29 -1.51
CA VAL A 4 0.12 4.05 -1.42
C VAL A 4 -1.30 4.29 -1.86
N LYS A 5 -1.77 3.46 -2.80
CA LYS A 5 -3.17 3.37 -3.20
C LYS A 5 -3.68 1.97 -2.86
N ILE A 6 -4.69 1.91 -2.01
CA ILE A 6 -5.43 0.69 -1.72
C ILE A 6 -6.72 0.78 -2.54
N TYR A 7 -6.79 0.03 -3.62
CA TYR A 7 -8.00 -0.11 -4.41
C TYR A 7 -8.83 -1.25 -3.82
N ALA A 8 -10.04 -0.94 -3.38
CA ALA A 8 -10.98 -1.90 -2.86
C ALA A 8 -12.16 -2.01 -3.84
N ASP A 9 -12.49 -3.22 -4.26
CA ASP A 9 -13.62 -3.47 -5.12
C ASP A 9 -14.92 -2.99 -4.47
N ASP A 10 -15.77 -2.30 -5.24
CA ASP A 10 -17.00 -1.69 -4.76
C ASP A 10 -18.11 -2.72 -4.45
N SER A 11 -17.96 -3.97 -4.90
CA SER A 11 -18.82 -5.09 -4.49
C SER A 11 -18.51 -5.60 -3.09
N LEU A 12 -17.39 -5.18 -2.47
CA LEU A 12 -17.07 -5.56 -1.09
C LEU A 12 -18.11 -5.03 -0.11
N ALA A 13 -18.48 -5.87 0.85
CA ALA A 13 -19.28 -5.45 1.98
C ALA A 13 -18.61 -4.29 2.74
N ALA A 14 -19.43 -3.47 3.41
CA ALA A 14 -18.95 -2.29 4.14
C ALA A 14 -17.94 -2.63 5.26
N ALA A 15 -18.05 -3.81 5.88
CA ALA A 15 -17.19 -4.20 7.01
C ALA A 15 -15.70 -4.34 6.61
N PRO A 16 -15.31 -5.11 5.57
CA PRO A 16 -13.94 -5.11 5.04
C PRO A 16 -13.38 -3.72 4.74
N VAL A 17 -14.16 -2.84 4.10
CA VAL A 17 -13.74 -1.48 3.75
C VAL A 17 -13.52 -0.63 5.00
N ALA A 18 -14.40 -0.73 6.00
CA ALA A 18 -14.24 -0.05 7.27
C ALA A 18 -12.99 -0.54 8.03
N ALA A 19 -12.72 -1.84 8.00
CA ALA A 19 -11.54 -2.43 8.64
C ALA A 19 -10.23 -1.98 7.94
N LEU A 20 -10.20 -1.91 6.61
CA LEU A 20 -9.08 -1.33 5.86
C LEU A 20 -8.85 0.13 6.24
N ARG A 21 -9.92 0.92 6.36
CA ARG A 21 -9.85 2.33 6.78
C ARG A 21 -9.28 2.46 8.20
N ALA A 22 -9.70 1.59 9.12
CA ALA A 22 -9.18 1.56 10.49
C ALA A 22 -7.70 1.14 10.55
N ALA A 23 -7.23 0.35 9.59
CA ALA A 23 -5.84 -0.12 9.52
C ALA A 23 -4.85 0.90 8.90
N LEU A 24 -5.32 2.01 8.33
CA LEU A 24 -4.45 3.01 7.67
C LEU A 24 -3.34 3.57 8.58
N PRO A 25 -3.58 3.89 9.87
CA PRO A 25 -2.51 4.34 10.77
C PRO A 25 -1.42 3.28 10.96
N ALA A 26 -1.81 2.01 11.20
CA ALA A 26 -0.86 0.91 11.36
C ALA A 26 -0.05 0.64 10.08
N LEU A 27 -0.68 0.78 8.91
CA LEU A 27 0.01 0.71 7.63
C LEU A 27 1.05 1.83 7.49
N ARG A 28 0.70 3.06 7.86
CA ARG A 28 1.66 4.18 7.86
C ARG A 28 2.84 3.90 8.77
N ASP A 29 2.60 3.43 9.99
CA ASP A 29 3.66 3.15 10.96
C ASP A 29 4.60 2.04 10.47
N LEU A 30 4.04 0.99 9.85
CA LEU A 30 4.79 -0.07 9.19
C LEU A 30 5.71 0.50 8.09
N LEU A 31 5.18 1.34 7.21
CA LEU A 31 5.94 1.93 6.11
C LEU A 31 7.01 2.88 6.61
N CYS A 32 6.70 3.73 7.60
CA CYS A 32 7.66 4.63 8.24
C CYS A 32 8.83 3.86 8.84
N HIS A 33 8.54 2.81 9.61
CA HIS A 33 9.55 1.96 10.23
C HIS A 33 10.40 1.23 9.18
N ARG A 34 9.76 0.58 8.20
CA ARG A 34 10.47 -0.25 7.21
C ARG A 34 11.29 0.55 6.20
N PHE A 35 10.85 1.75 5.83
CA PHE A 35 11.56 2.59 4.86
C PHE A 35 12.40 3.70 5.47
N GLY A 36 12.43 3.82 6.80
CA GLY A 36 13.18 4.84 7.53
C GLY A 36 12.73 6.26 7.15
N VAL A 37 11.41 6.50 7.11
CA VAL A 37 10.83 7.79 6.72
C VAL A 37 9.89 8.33 7.80
N GLY A 38 9.69 9.65 7.81
CA GLY A 38 8.70 10.30 8.67
C GLY A 38 7.25 10.11 8.18
N PRO A 39 6.24 10.31 9.05
CA PRO A 39 4.82 10.20 8.69
C PRO A 39 4.39 11.12 7.55
N ASP A 40 4.98 12.31 7.47
CA ASP A 40 4.78 13.32 6.43
C ASP A 40 5.31 12.88 5.06
N ALA A 41 6.20 11.88 5.03
CA ALA A 41 6.70 11.28 3.80
C ALA A 41 5.71 10.30 3.16
N CYS A 42 4.70 9.85 3.91
CA CYS A 42 3.72 8.85 3.50
C CYS A 42 2.45 9.50 2.96
N GLN A 43 2.04 9.13 1.75
CA GLN A 43 0.71 9.45 1.21
C GLN A 43 -0.06 8.15 1.07
N ILE A 44 -1.21 8.00 1.73
CA ILE A 44 -1.99 6.75 1.69
C ILE A 44 -3.45 7.08 1.40
N ALA A 45 -4.05 6.37 0.43
CA ALA A 45 -5.45 6.51 0.09
C ALA A 45 -6.13 5.15 -0.08
N LEU A 46 -7.38 5.05 0.37
CA LEU A 46 -8.30 3.95 0.08
C LEU A 46 -9.28 4.44 -0.99
N VAL A 47 -9.35 3.73 -2.11
CA VAL A 47 -10.06 4.13 -3.34
C VAL A 47 -11.02 3.00 -3.73
N PRO A 48 -12.33 3.28 -3.90
CA PRO A 48 -13.27 2.29 -4.44
C PRO A 48 -13.02 2.11 -5.95
N VAL A 49 -13.13 0.88 -6.45
CA VAL A 49 -12.98 0.54 -7.88
C VAL A 49 -13.95 -0.55 -8.29
N ALA A 50 -14.24 -0.69 -9.57
CA ALA A 50 -14.91 -1.87 -10.12
C ALA A 50 -13.86 -2.82 -10.72
N GLY A 51 -13.80 -4.05 -10.23
CA GLY A 51 -12.86 -5.08 -10.64
C GLY A 51 -13.52 -6.33 -11.22
N LEU A 52 -12.69 -7.23 -11.76
CA LEU A 52 -13.15 -8.55 -12.18
C LEU A 52 -13.36 -9.47 -10.96
N PRO A 53 -14.30 -10.44 -11.02
CA PRO A 53 -14.59 -11.32 -9.88
C PRO A 53 -13.49 -12.36 -9.59
N ASP A 54 -12.59 -12.62 -10.55
CA ASP A 54 -11.53 -13.64 -10.45
C ASP A 54 -10.20 -13.11 -9.89
N GLN A 55 -10.01 -11.80 -9.83
CA GLN A 55 -8.85 -11.15 -9.21
C GLN A 55 -9.04 -10.94 -7.70
N PRO A 56 -7.96 -10.63 -6.94
CA PRO A 56 -8.10 -10.20 -5.56
C PRO A 56 -8.97 -8.92 -5.45
N PRO A 57 -9.97 -8.89 -4.55
CA PRO A 57 -10.88 -7.75 -4.43
C PRO A 57 -10.23 -6.52 -3.78
N VAL A 58 -8.98 -6.66 -3.31
CA VAL A 58 -8.17 -5.54 -2.82
C VAL A 58 -6.80 -5.60 -3.50
N ASN A 59 -6.39 -4.48 -4.07
CA ASN A 59 -5.06 -4.27 -4.64
C ASN A 59 -4.37 -3.10 -3.92
N VAL A 60 -3.12 -3.28 -3.52
CA VAL A 60 -2.30 -2.21 -2.98
C VAL A 60 -1.18 -1.90 -3.97
N GLU A 61 -1.13 -0.67 -4.44
CA GLU A 61 0.00 -0.13 -5.18
C GLU A 61 0.85 0.72 -4.26
N LEU A 62 2.15 0.47 -4.28
CA LEU A 62 3.15 1.18 -3.51
C LEU A 62 4.19 1.75 -4.47
N LEU A 63 4.21 3.07 -4.60
CA LEU A 63 5.25 3.78 -5.34
C LEU A 63 6.28 4.32 -4.35
N ILE A 64 7.56 4.06 -4.60
CA ILE A 64 8.66 4.49 -3.73
C ILE A 64 9.79 5.12 -4.54
N LEU A 65 10.51 6.08 -3.97
CA LEU A 65 11.80 6.49 -4.52
C LEU A 65 12.88 5.42 -4.25
N PRO A 66 13.83 5.18 -5.16
CA PRO A 66 14.93 4.27 -4.94
C PRO A 66 15.86 4.79 -3.84
N ARG A 67 16.46 3.87 -3.10
CA ARG A 67 17.57 4.12 -2.18
C ARG A 67 18.45 2.85 -2.13
N PRO A 68 19.75 2.94 -1.80
CA PRO A 68 20.63 1.77 -1.76
C PRO A 68 20.15 0.63 -0.84
N ASP A 69 19.45 0.97 0.24
CA ASP A 69 18.87 0.04 1.21
C ASP A 69 17.53 -0.57 0.76
N ARG A 70 16.95 -0.12 -0.36
CA ARG A 70 15.69 -0.63 -0.93
C ARG A 70 15.97 -1.64 -2.03
N THR A 71 16.67 -2.71 -1.67
CA THR A 71 16.92 -3.85 -2.58
C THR A 71 15.60 -4.57 -2.92
N PRO A 72 15.54 -5.38 -3.99
CA PRO A 72 14.37 -6.18 -4.31
C PRO A 72 13.87 -7.04 -3.14
N GLU A 73 14.78 -7.63 -2.36
CA GLU A 73 14.45 -8.45 -1.19
C GLU A 73 13.86 -7.61 -0.06
N ALA A 74 14.46 -6.46 0.24
CA ALA A 74 13.95 -5.55 1.27
C ALA A 74 12.56 -5.02 0.88
N VAL A 75 12.39 -4.63 -0.38
CA VAL A 75 11.10 -4.16 -0.91
C VAL A 75 10.06 -5.29 -0.91
N GLY A 76 10.45 -6.50 -1.30
CA GLY A 76 9.60 -7.69 -1.27
C GLY A 76 9.11 -8.02 0.14
N ALA A 77 9.99 -7.90 1.15
CA ALA A 77 9.62 -8.09 2.55
C ALA A 77 8.60 -7.04 3.02
N VAL A 78 8.75 -5.78 2.59
CA VAL A 78 7.75 -4.73 2.87
C VAL A 78 6.44 -5.03 2.18
N ALA A 79 6.45 -5.43 0.91
CA ALA A 79 5.26 -5.77 0.15
C ALA A 79 4.47 -6.91 0.81
N ALA A 80 5.17 -7.96 1.27
CA ALA A 80 4.58 -9.06 2.02
C ALA A 80 3.94 -8.58 3.33
N ALA A 81 4.63 -7.74 4.10
CA ALA A 81 4.10 -7.21 5.36
C ALA A 81 2.87 -6.32 5.16
N VAL A 82 2.85 -5.50 4.10
CA VAL A 82 1.69 -4.69 3.69
C VAL A 82 0.52 -5.59 3.29
N ARG A 83 0.78 -6.61 2.45
CA ARG A 83 -0.24 -7.58 2.03
C ARG A 83 -0.88 -8.24 3.23
N ASP A 84 -0.08 -8.74 4.14
CA ASP A 84 -0.56 -9.51 5.28
C ASP A 84 -1.33 -8.62 6.28
N LEU A 85 -0.91 -7.37 6.46
CA LEU A 85 -1.65 -6.39 7.26
C LEU A 85 -3.03 -6.12 6.66
N ALA A 86 -3.10 -5.82 5.36
CA ALA A 86 -4.35 -5.52 4.68
C ALA A 86 -5.27 -6.76 4.62
N ALA A 87 -4.71 -7.94 4.35
CA ALA A 87 -5.48 -9.19 4.29
C ALA A 87 -6.06 -9.56 5.65
N ARG A 88 -5.28 -9.41 6.74
CA ARG A 88 -5.79 -9.62 8.11
C ARG A 88 -6.87 -8.62 8.48
N ALA A 89 -6.71 -7.35 8.10
CA ALA A 89 -7.71 -6.31 8.40
C ALA A 89 -9.02 -6.56 7.65
N ALA A 90 -8.95 -6.82 6.34
CA ALA A 90 -10.12 -6.91 5.48
C ALA A 90 -10.79 -8.30 5.45
N GLY A 91 -10.06 -9.35 5.84
CA GLY A 91 -10.55 -10.73 5.76
C GLY A 91 -10.69 -11.27 4.33
N VAL A 92 -10.01 -10.66 3.36
CA VAL A 92 -10.07 -11.01 1.93
C VAL A 92 -8.68 -11.14 1.32
N ARG A 93 -8.60 -11.72 0.11
CA ARG A 93 -7.36 -11.79 -0.66
C ARG A 93 -6.90 -10.38 -1.04
N VAL A 94 -5.60 -10.13 -0.89
CA VAL A 94 -4.96 -8.85 -1.24
C VAL A 94 -3.80 -9.10 -2.20
N ALA A 95 -3.73 -8.32 -3.28
CA ALA A 95 -2.53 -8.19 -4.11
C ALA A 95 -1.73 -6.95 -3.69
N VAL A 96 -0.41 -7.01 -3.81
CA VAL A 96 0.47 -5.85 -3.63
C VAL A 96 1.41 -5.75 -4.83
N ARG A 97 1.52 -4.55 -5.39
CA ARG A 97 2.46 -4.19 -6.46
C ARG A 97 3.33 -3.05 -5.97
N VAL A 98 4.62 -3.15 -6.24
CA VAL A 98 5.58 -2.11 -5.86
C VAL A 98 6.35 -1.66 -7.08
N GLU A 99 6.49 -0.35 -7.23
CA GLU A 99 7.28 0.27 -8.28
C GLU A 99 8.25 1.29 -7.68
N GLN A 100 9.49 1.28 -8.18
CA GLN A 100 10.47 2.31 -7.87
C GLN A 100 10.37 3.42 -8.92
N LEU A 101 10.09 4.63 -8.46
CA LEU A 101 9.98 5.83 -9.29
C LEU A 101 11.37 6.28 -9.76
N ASP A 102 11.43 6.95 -10.91
CA ASP A 102 12.66 7.60 -11.34
C ASP A 102 12.86 8.92 -10.57
N PRO A 103 13.96 9.07 -9.78
CA PRO A 103 14.21 10.26 -8.99
C PRO A 103 14.50 11.51 -9.83
N GLN A 104 14.86 11.37 -11.12
CA GLN A 104 15.13 12.52 -11.99
C GLN A 104 13.83 13.18 -12.50
N THR A 105 12.77 12.40 -12.63
CA THR A 105 11.49 12.84 -13.19
C THR A 105 10.38 12.95 -12.15
N TYR A 106 10.59 12.39 -10.96
CA TYR A 106 9.62 12.48 -9.87
C TYR A 106 9.66 13.84 -9.18
N LEU A 107 8.62 14.65 -9.41
CA LEU A 107 8.38 15.92 -8.74
C LEU A 107 7.20 15.79 -7.77
N ALA A 108 7.41 16.21 -6.52
CA ALA A 108 6.36 16.27 -5.51
C ALA A 108 6.36 17.64 -4.85
N LEU A 109 5.20 18.28 -4.82
CA LEU A 109 4.93 19.48 -4.03
C LEU A 109 4.02 19.07 -2.87
N LYS A 110 4.35 19.55 -1.67
CA LYS A 110 3.63 19.24 -0.44
C LYS A 110 3.19 20.51 0.24
#